data_AF-A0A3N6B8W3-F1
#
_entry.id   AF-A0A3N6B8W3-F1
#
_cell.length_a   1.000
_cell.length_b   1.000
_cell.length_c   1.000
_cell.angle_alpha   90.00
_cell.angle_beta   90.00
_cell.angle_gamma   90.00
#
_symmetry.space_group_name_H-M   'P 1'
#
loop_
_entity.id
_entity.type
_entity.pdbx_description
1 polymer ?
#
loop_
_entity_poly.entity_id
_entity_poly.type
_entity_poly.pdbx_seq_one_letter_code
_entity_poly.pdbx_strand_id
1 'polypeptide(L)'
;MPPIKAIVLSDLHLGEADSVFSAGEDPDVSFASEAGEALARLIAAELAPGQHRAEYLILAGDVLDLSLGSRASAFLSFRAFLEQVTPLFEALIYVPGNHDHHIWVALQEEARIFAQIRQGQPVLPYYDAFIPTIDAEGLVLPTSIGGGPDGRVPTRPIGGRTFLYQLMPAPARDRQVDFLVAYPNVHIRLDEQRTLVTHGHLFEDAWTLFTDALPVSLGAATLTYKELEQFNSPFTEFGWYHLGQAGALSEILERIWREFQSRPKVVPPTLEQVTEEVAGFVDERLDFTPAQKTGLRRFFANRVEAPFKEWSSDRIVYLC
;
A
#
# COMPACT_ATOMS: atom_id res chain seq x y z
N MET A 1 28.12 11.46 -13.94
CA MET A 1 26.73 11.49 -13.46
C MET A 1 26.74 11.93 -12.01
N PRO A 2 25.77 12.74 -11.57
CA PRO A 2 25.62 13.05 -10.14
C PRO A 2 25.30 11.77 -9.36
N PRO A 3 25.65 11.70 -8.06
CA PRO A 3 25.31 10.55 -7.22
C PRO A 3 23.80 10.38 -7.13
N ILE A 4 23.32 9.14 -7.24
CA ILE A 4 21.90 8.79 -7.10
C ILE A 4 21.54 8.76 -5.62
N LYS A 5 20.67 9.67 -5.19
CA LYS A 5 20.20 9.71 -3.79
C LYS A 5 19.17 8.62 -3.49
N ALA A 6 18.18 8.46 -4.37
CA ALA A 6 17.09 7.51 -4.18
C ALA A 6 16.72 6.79 -5.48
N ILE A 7 16.30 5.53 -5.35
CA ILE A 7 15.67 4.74 -6.42
C ILE A 7 14.27 4.37 -5.95
N VAL A 8 13.28 4.50 -6.83
CA VAL A 8 11.88 4.19 -6.55
C VAL A 8 11.46 3.01 -7.41
N LEU A 9 10.88 1.97 -6.79
CA LEU A 9 10.28 0.80 -7.44
C LEU A 9 8.84 0.66 -6.94
N SER A 10 7.92 0.18 -7.78
CA SER A 10 6.51 -0.05 -7.45
C SER A 10 6.01 -1.29 -8.19
N ASP A 11 4.85 -1.82 -7.80
CA ASP A 11 4.10 -2.85 -8.53
C ASP A 11 4.95 -4.10 -8.83
N LEU A 12 5.67 -4.57 -7.80
CA LEU A 12 6.47 -5.79 -7.91
C LEU A 12 5.61 -7.05 -7.79
N HIS A 13 4.46 -6.94 -7.10
CA HIS A 13 3.48 -8.02 -6.89
C HIS A 13 4.13 -9.36 -6.49
N LEU A 14 5.10 -9.30 -5.57
CA LEU A 14 5.85 -10.47 -5.13
C LEU A 14 4.91 -11.47 -4.47
N GLY A 15 4.89 -12.69 -5.00
CA GLY A 15 3.98 -13.76 -4.59
C GLY A 15 2.85 -14.05 -5.57
N GLU A 16 2.59 -13.17 -6.54
CA GLU A 16 1.65 -13.42 -7.64
C GLU A 16 2.29 -14.37 -8.68
N ALA A 17 1.49 -15.29 -9.23
CA ALA A 17 1.98 -16.28 -10.21
C ALA A 17 2.53 -15.64 -11.50
N ASP A 18 1.99 -14.47 -11.89
CA ASP A 18 2.37 -13.77 -13.11
C ASP A 18 3.48 -12.70 -12.88
N SER A 19 3.93 -12.51 -11.63
CA SER A 19 5.01 -11.57 -11.33
C SER A 19 6.37 -12.10 -11.78
N VAL A 20 7.14 -11.21 -12.42
CA VAL A 20 8.51 -11.48 -12.90
C VAL A 20 9.47 -11.87 -11.77
N PHE A 21 9.16 -11.46 -10.54
CA PHE A 21 10.04 -11.64 -9.38
C PHE A 21 9.56 -12.71 -8.39
N SER A 22 8.44 -13.38 -8.66
CA SER A 22 7.93 -14.42 -7.79
C SER A 22 8.74 -15.71 -7.94
N ALA A 23 9.08 -16.31 -6.80
CA ALA A 23 9.38 -17.74 -6.77
C ALA A 23 8.08 -18.48 -7.10
N GLY A 24 8.12 -19.48 -7.97
CA GLY A 24 6.95 -20.31 -8.25
C GLY A 24 6.40 -21.00 -6.99
N GLU A 25 5.39 -21.84 -7.12
CA GLU A 25 4.78 -22.55 -5.97
C GLU A 25 5.76 -23.44 -5.18
N ASP A 26 6.93 -23.73 -5.74
CA ASP A 26 8.00 -24.47 -5.09
C ASP A 26 8.91 -23.54 -4.29
N PRO A 27 8.93 -23.64 -2.94
CA PRO A 27 9.76 -22.80 -2.08
C PRO A 27 11.28 -23.00 -2.29
N ASP A 28 11.72 -24.04 -3.01
CA ASP A 28 13.11 -24.30 -3.36
C ASP A 28 13.52 -23.78 -4.77
N VAL A 29 12.58 -23.25 -5.57
CA VAL A 29 12.88 -22.82 -6.94
C VAL A 29 13.39 -21.39 -6.98
N SER A 30 14.67 -21.25 -7.36
CA SER A 30 15.45 -20.01 -7.47
C SER A 30 15.00 -19.04 -8.58
N PHE A 31 13.75 -19.10 -9.06
CA PHE A 31 13.32 -18.26 -10.18
C PHE A 31 13.32 -16.75 -9.82
N ALA A 32 13.03 -16.42 -8.57
CA ALA A 32 13.17 -15.06 -8.03
C ALA A 32 14.62 -14.52 -8.05
N SER A 33 15.64 -15.39 -8.10
CA SER A 33 17.04 -14.95 -8.04
C SER A 33 17.52 -14.38 -9.37
N GLU A 34 17.17 -14.93 -10.52
CA GLU A 34 17.69 -14.45 -11.82
C GLU A 34 17.19 -13.04 -12.15
N ALA A 35 15.88 -12.80 -12.00
CA ALA A 35 15.29 -11.48 -12.21
C ALA A 35 15.78 -10.47 -11.17
N GLY A 36 15.85 -10.88 -9.90
CA GLY A 36 16.38 -10.05 -8.81
C GLY A 36 17.85 -9.67 -9.02
N GLU A 37 18.69 -10.62 -9.45
CA GLU A 37 20.09 -10.36 -9.81
C GLU A 37 20.22 -9.44 -11.04
N ALA A 38 19.37 -9.63 -12.05
CA ALA A 38 19.36 -8.76 -13.22
C ALA A 38 18.99 -7.32 -12.84
N LEU A 39 17.99 -7.14 -11.99
CA LEU A 39 17.62 -5.84 -11.42
C LEU A 39 18.77 -5.24 -10.59
N ALA A 40 19.41 -6.03 -9.72
CA ALA A 40 20.54 -5.57 -8.93
C ALA A 40 21.71 -5.11 -9.81
N ARG A 41 22.02 -5.84 -10.90
CA ARG A 41 23.02 -5.43 -11.89
C ARG A 41 22.64 -4.15 -12.61
N LEU A 42 21.37 -4.00 -13.01
CA LEU A 42 20.86 -2.78 -13.63
C LEU A 42 21.03 -1.57 -12.69
N ILE A 43 20.57 -1.70 -11.43
CA ILE A 43 20.71 -0.66 -10.41
C ILE A 43 22.18 -0.28 -10.23
N ALA A 44 23.07 -1.26 -10.07
CA ALA A 44 24.49 -1.02 -9.87
C ALA A 44 25.15 -0.31 -11.06
N ALA A 45 24.66 -0.54 -12.29
CA ALA A 45 25.16 0.12 -13.49
C ALA A 45 24.74 1.59 -13.61
N GLU A 46 23.62 1.98 -12.98
CA GLU A 46 23.15 3.38 -12.95
C GLU A 46 23.84 4.24 -11.89
N LEU A 47 24.46 3.61 -10.87
CA LEU A 47 25.18 4.34 -9.82
C LEU A 47 26.38 5.13 -10.39
N ALA A 48 26.65 6.31 -9.82
CA ALA A 48 27.76 7.14 -10.25
C ALA A 48 29.13 6.46 -10.02
N PRO A 49 30.18 6.79 -10.79
CA PRO A 49 31.52 6.25 -10.56
C PRO A 49 31.99 6.47 -9.10
N GLY A 50 32.33 5.39 -8.41
CA GLY A 50 32.73 5.40 -6.98
C GLY A 50 31.55 5.38 -6.01
N GLN A 51 30.32 5.44 -6.48
CA GLN A 51 29.12 5.21 -5.68
C GLN A 51 28.78 3.72 -5.69
N HIS A 52 28.91 3.09 -4.53
CA HIS A 52 28.58 1.66 -4.37
C HIS A 52 27.15 1.43 -3.86
N ARG A 53 26.53 2.46 -3.29
CA ARG A 53 25.19 2.43 -2.71
C ARG A 53 24.44 3.73 -2.99
N ALA A 54 23.15 3.63 -3.28
CA ALA A 54 22.24 4.77 -3.16
C ALA A 54 21.80 4.93 -1.69
N GLU A 55 21.42 6.14 -1.28
CA GLU A 55 21.00 6.36 0.10
C GLU A 55 19.67 5.66 0.40
N TYR A 56 18.71 5.73 -0.53
CA TYR A 56 17.36 5.21 -0.33
C TYR A 56 16.90 4.29 -1.46
N LEU A 57 16.34 3.14 -1.10
CA LEU A 57 15.39 2.41 -1.92
C LEU A 57 13.98 2.71 -1.41
N ILE A 58 13.13 3.27 -2.25
CA ILE A 58 11.72 3.50 -1.95
C ILE A 58 10.90 2.45 -2.70
N LEU A 59 10.20 1.61 -1.95
CA LEU A 59 9.28 0.61 -2.47
C LEU A 59 7.87 1.21 -2.37
N ALA A 60 7.32 1.68 -3.49
CA ALA A 60 6.24 2.66 -3.58
C ALA A 60 4.86 2.06 -3.87
N GLY A 61 4.52 0.93 -3.26
CA GLY A 61 3.22 0.29 -3.40
C GLY A 61 3.26 -1.05 -4.10
N ASP A 62 2.29 -1.90 -3.77
CA ASP A 62 2.05 -3.22 -4.36
C ASP A 62 3.34 -4.03 -4.55
N VAL A 63 4.13 -4.08 -3.49
CA VAL A 63 5.42 -4.78 -3.47
C VAL A 63 5.18 -6.25 -3.22
N LEU A 64 4.34 -6.56 -2.23
CA LEU A 64 3.86 -7.90 -1.92
C LEU A 64 2.46 -8.05 -2.53
N ASP A 65 2.16 -9.21 -3.12
CA ASP A 65 0.78 -9.59 -3.37
C ASP A 65 0.26 -10.45 -2.22
N LEU A 66 -0.40 -9.81 -1.25
CA LEU A 66 -1.10 -10.49 -0.16
C LEU A 66 -2.58 -10.73 -0.49
N SER A 67 -3.00 -10.36 -1.69
CA SER A 67 -4.39 -10.40 -2.11
C SER A 67 -4.66 -11.68 -2.86
N LEU A 68 -4.00 -11.88 -4.00
CA LEU A 68 -4.23 -13.03 -4.88
C LEU A 68 -3.16 -14.11 -4.65
N GLY A 69 -1.95 -13.67 -4.29
CA GLY A 69 -0.82 -14.54 -3.98
C GLY A 69 -0.97 -15.31 -2.65
N SER A 70 -0.27 -16.43 -2.54
CA SER A 70 -0.10 -17.09 -1.24
C SER A 70 0.83 -16.26 -0.35
N ARG A 71 0.48 -16.05 0.92
CA ARG A 71 1.33 -15.33 1.88
C ARG A 71 2.74 -15.91 1.97
N ALA A 72 2.85 -17.24 1.91
CA ALA A 72 4.14 -17.93 1.93
C ALA A 72 5.01 -17.51 0.74
N SER A 73 4.47 -17.56 -0.49
CA SER A 73 5.20 -17.14 -1.69
C SER A 73 5.56 -15.65 -1.63
N ALA A 74 4.63 -14.79 -1.21
CA ALA A 74 4.87 -13.35 -1.11
C ALA A 74 6.07 -13.02 -0.19
N PHE A 75 6.06 -13.55 1.04
CA PHE A 75 7.15 -13.29 2.00
C PHE A 75 8.48 -13.98 1.62
N LEU A 76 8.43 -15.17 1.01
CA LEU A 76 9.64 -15.83 0.51
C LEU A 76 10.27 -15.06 -0.64
N SER A 77 9.46 -14.62 -1.60
CA SER A 77 9.88 -13.80 -2.74
C SER A 77 10.42 -12.45 -2.28
N PHE A 78 9.79 -11.83 -1.29
CA PHE A 78 10.30 -10.59 -0.70
C PHE A 78 11.62 -10.76 0.03
N ARG A 79 11.83 -11.86 0.77
CA ARG A 79 13.13 -12.16 1.36
C ARG A 79 14.22 -12.33 0.28
N ALA A 80 13.93 -13.07 -0.78
CA ALA A 80 14.86 -13.26 -1.90
C ALA A 80 15.17 -11.94 -2.60
N PHE A 81 14.16 -11.08 -2.81
CA PHE A 81 14.34 -9.74 -3.34
C PHE A 81 15.26 -8.89 -2.45
N LEU A 82 15.03 -8.87 -1.13
CA LEU A 82 15.85 -8.13 -0.17
C LEU A 82 17.32 -8.61 -0.16
N GLU A 83 17.56 -9.91 -0.35
CA GLU A 83 18.92 -10.46 -0.51
C GLU A 83 19.68 -9.82 -1.67
N GLN A 84 19.00 -9.58 -2.80
CA GLN A 84 19.61 -9.00 -4.00
C GLN A 84 19.81 -7.49 -3.91
N VAL A 85 18.84 -6.75 -3.35
CA VAL A 85 18.84 -5.28 -3.42
C VAL A 85 19.50 -4.60 -2.22
N THR A 86 19.37 -5.13 -1.00
CA THR A 86 19.91 -4.47 0.21
C THR A 86 21.43 -4.23 0.22
N PRO A 87 22.27 -4.96 -0.54
CA PRO A 87 23.68 -4.61 -0.73
C PRO A 87 23.92 -3.29 -1.50
N LEU A 88 22.91 -2.74 -2.17
CA LEU A 88 23.00 -1.55 -3.03
C LEU A 88 22.45 -0.28 -2.38
N PHE A 89 21.95 -0.37 -1.14
CA PHE A 89 21.30 0.75 -0.46
C PHE A 89 21.78 0.92 0.98
N GLU A 90 21.69 2.14 1.51
CA GLU A 90 21.90 2.45 2.93
C GLU A 90 20.61 2.30 3.75
N ALA A 91 19.46 2.65 3.15
CA ALA A 91 18.15 2.58 3.79
C ALA A 91 17.04 2.14 2.81
N LEU A 92 16.00 1.52 3.35
CA LEU A 92 14.78 1.13 2.66
C LEU A 92 13.60 1.91 3.24
N ILE A 93 12.70 2.39 2.36
CA ILE A 93 11.42 2.98 2.73
C ILE A 93 10.33 2.20 1.99
N TYR A 94 9.51 1.48 2.73
CA TYR A 94 8.39 0.70 2.24
C TYR A 94 7.10 1.51 2.37
N VAL A 95 6.40 1.71 1.27
CA VAL A 95 5.09 2.35 1.20
C VAL A 95 4.09 1.30 0.76
N PRO A 96 3.22 0.80 1.66
CA PRO A 96 2.17 -0.15 1.27
C PRO A 96 1.21 0.47 0.25
N GLY A 97 0.87 -0.31 -0.77
CA GLY A 97 -0.21 -0.06 -1.71
C GLY A 97 -1.50 -0.74 -1.26
N ASN A 98 -2.38 -1.08 -2.21
CA ASN A 98 -3.65 -1.74 -1.91
C ASN A 98 -3.50 -3.27 -1.78
N HIS A 99 -2.57 -3.91 -2.50
CA HIS A 99 -2.35 -5.37 -2.45
C HIS A 99 -1.65 -5.83 -1.17
N ASP A 100 -0.87 -4.95 -0.54
CA ASP A 100 -0.10 -5.20 0.68
C ASP A 100 -0.46 -4.23 1.81
N HIS A 101 -1.62 -3.57 1.70
CA HIS A 101 -2.15 -2.65 2.70
C HIS A 101 -2.17 -3.26 4.12
N HIS A 102 -2.45 -4.56 4.22
CA HIS A 102 -2.47 -5.27 5.50
C HIS A 102 -1.15 -5.20 6.27
N ILE A 103 -0.02 -5.00 5.58
CA ILE A 103 1.28 -4.74 6.23
C ILE A 103 1.21 -3.48 7.10
N TRP A 104 0.60 -2.41 6.61
CA TRP A 104 0.41 -1.18 7.37
C TRP A 104 -0.44 -1.43 8.63
N VAL A 105 -1.55 -2.14 8.45
CA VAL A 105 -2.48 -2.51 9.53
C VAL A 105 -1.75 -3.33 10.60
N ALA A 106 -1.10 -4.43 10.21
CA ALA A 106 -0.38 -5.32 11.11
C ALA A 106 0.72 -4.60 11.91
N LEU A 107 1.44 -3.66 11.30
CA LEU A 107 2.47 -2.86 11.97
C LEU A 107 1.88 -1.89 13.00
N GLN A 108 0.74 -1.27 12.69
CA GLN A 108 0.02 -0.45 13.65
C GLN A 108 -0.47 -1.28 14.83
N GLU A 109 -1.00 -2.47 14.56
CA GLU A 109 -1.42 -3.46 15.57
C GLU A 109 -0.25 -3.86 16.48
N GLU A 110 0.89 -4.20 15.89
CA GLU A 110 2.13 -4.53 16.60
C GLU A 110 2.57 -3.39 17.52
N ALA A 111 2.65 -2.16 17.00
CA ALA A 111 3.20 -1.02 17.73
C ALA A 111 2.23 -0.44 18.78
N ARG A 112 0.93 -0.39 18.47
CA ARG A 112 -0.09 0.36 19.24
C ARG A 112 -0.91 -0.50 20.18
N ILE A 113 -1.01 -1.79 19.90
CA ILE A 113 -1.76 -2.74 20.72
C ILE A 113 -0.79 -3.73 21.36
N PHE A 114 -0.15 -4.57 20.56
CA PHE A 114 0.57 -5.72 21.10
C PHE A 114 1.81 -5.31 21.90
N ALA A 115 2.60 -4.35 21.42
CA ALA A 115 3.75 -3.85 22.15
C ALA A 115 3.34 -3.14 23.45
N GLN A 116 2.26 -2.36 23.45
CA GLN A 116 1.75 -1.67 24.64
C GLN A 116 1.32 -2.68 25.71
N ILE A 117 0.51 -3.68 25.32
CA ILE A 117 0.07 -4.75 26.22
C ILE A 117 1.26 -5.52 26.81
N ARG A 118 2.23 -5.90 25.98
CA ARG A 118 3.45 -6.61 26.45
C ARG A 118 4.27 -5.79 27.45
N GLN A 119 4.18 -4.45 27.38
CA GLN A 119 4.88 -3.53 28.28
C GLN A 119 4.01 -3.08 29.47
N GLY A 120 2.79 -3.60 29.61
CA GLY A 120 1.84 -3.19 30.65
C GLY A 120 1.34 -1.75 30.51
N GLN A 121 1.39 -1.19 29.30
CA GLN A 121 0.94 0.16 28.98
C GLN A 121 -0.46 0.17 28.34
N PRO A 122 -1.22 1.28 28.43
CA PRO A 122 -2.46 1.45 27.69
C PRO A 122 -2.25 1.38 26.17
N VAL A 123 -3.21 0.80 25.45
CA VAL A 123 -3.20 0.78 23.99
C VAL A 123 -3.39 2.19 23.40
N LEU A 124 -2.85 2.42 22.21
CA LEU A 124 -2.94 3.70 21.50
C LEU A 124 -4.02 3.64 20.38
N PRO A 125 -4.60 4.79 19.96
CA PRO A 125 -5.59 4.84 18.89
C PRO A 125 -5.07 4.31 17.54
N TYR A 126 -5.95 3.68 16.75
CA TYR A 126 -5.63 3.07 15.46
C TYR A 126 -5.68 4.08 14.29
N TYR A 127 -5.06 3.73 13.16
CA TYR A 127 -5.09 4.45 11.87
C TYR A 127 -4.43 5.83 11.91
N ASP A 128 -3.10 5.85 11.93
CA ASP A 128 -2.33 7.05 11.64
C ASP A 128 -1.95 7.15 10.17
N ALA A 129 -1.45 8.33 9.79
CA ALA A 129 -0.62 8.47 8.60
C ALA A 129 0.80 8.82 9.04
N PHE A 130 1.78 8.28 8.34
CA PHE A 130 3.17 8.56 8.59
C PHE A 130 3.91 8.86 7.29
N ILE A 131 4.14 10.16 7.07
CA ILE A 131 4.64 10.71 5.81
C ILE A 131 6.00 11.37 6.07
N PRO A 132 7.12 10.65 5.87
CA PRO A 132 8.46 11.23 5.98
C PRO A 132 8.77 12.15 4.79
N THR A 133 9.78 12.99 4.97
CA THR A 133 10.35 13.83 3.90
C THR A 133 11.82 13.50 3.71
N ILE A 134 12.28 13.35 2.47
CA ILE A 134 13.70 13.31 2.12
C ILE A 134 14.08 14.69 1.61
N ASP A 135 15.03 15.36 2.25
CA ASP A 135 15.59 16.64 1.81
C ASP A 135 17.08 16.55 1.46
N ALA A 136 17.76 17.68 1.32
CA ALA A 136 19.19 17.72 0.99
C ALA A 136 20.05 17.08 2.08
N GLU A 137 19.64 17.22 3.35
CA GLU A 137 20.32 16.73 4.54
C GLU A 137 19.99 15.26 4.85
N GLY A 138 18.88 14.73 4.35
CA GLY A 138 18.52 13.32 4.42
C GLY A 138 17.06 13.08 4.80
N LEU A 139 16.81 12.04 5.58
CA LEU A 139 15.47 11.62 5.98
C LEU A 139 15.00 12.41 7.21
N VAL A 140 13.92 13.17 7.04
CA VAL A 140 13.20 13.91 8.07
C VAL A 140 11.91 13.19 8.42
N LEU A 141 11.78 12.82 9.70
CA LEU A 141 10.57 12.17 10.21
C LEU A 141 9.59 13.21 10.75
N PRO A 142 8.27 13.10 10.48
CA PRO A 142 7.26 13.96 11.08
C PRO A 142 7.30 13.87 12.61
N THR A 143 7.24 15.04 13.26
CA THR A 143 7.26 15.19 14.72
C THR A 143 5.99 14.67 15.41
N SER A 144 4.95 14.35 14.63
CA SER A 144 3.61 14.03 15.11
C SER A 144 3.22 12.55 15.01
N ILE A 145 4.10 11.64 14.59
CA ILE A 145 3.85 10.24 14.95
C ILE A 145 3.93 10.20 16.46
N GLY A 146 2.86 9.70 17.09
CA GLY A 146 2.77 9.54 18.53
C GLY A 146 4.14 9.32 19.13
N GLY A 147 4.63 10.33 19.86
CA GLY A 147 5.76 10.14 20.73
C GLY A 147 5.50 8.86 21.51
N GLY A 148 6.56 8.09 21.78
CA GLY A 148 6.44 7.09 22.83
C GLY A 148 5.85 7.72 24.10
N PRO A 149 5.61 6.94 25.17
CA PRO A 149 5.15 7.47 26.46
C PRO A 149 5.90 8.74 26.93
N ASP A 150 7.11 8.95 26.40
CA ASP A 150 8.08 9.98 26.73
C ASP A 150 8.13 11.18 25.74
N GLY A 151 7.29 11.23 24.69
CA GLY A 151 7.24 12.36 23.75
C GLY A 151 8.46 12.55 22.83
N ARG A 152 9.33 11.54 22.70
CA ARG A 152 10.55 11.62 21.87
C ARG A 152 10.27 11.23 20.42
N VAL A 153 10.66 12.09 19.48
CA VAL A 153 10.67 11.83 18.03
C VAL A 153 11.77 10.79 17.74
N PRO A 154 11.48 9.68 17.05
CA PRO A 154 12.51 8.73 16.64
C PRO A 154 13.57 9.44 15.80
N THR A 155 14.85 9.28 16.16
CA THR A 155 15.97 9.84 15.36
C THR A 155 16.44 8.88 14.27
N ARG A 156 15.86 7.67 14.20
CA ARG A 156 16.10 6.64 13.20
C ARG A 156 14.79 5.90 12.89
N PRO A 157 14.60 5.42 11.65
CA PRO A 157 13.37 4.74 11.25
C PRO A 157 13.10 3.49 12.10
N ILE A 158 11.83 3.27 12.43
CA ILE A 158 11.34 2.19 13.30
C ILE A 158 11.29 0.86 12.52
N GLY A 159 12.43 0.45 11.95
CA GLY A 159 12.56 -0.83 11.25
C GLY A 159 12.97 -1.94 12.19
N GLY A 160 14.06 -1.74 12.93
CA GLY A 160 14.75 -2.79 13.69
C GLY A 160 13.94 -3.54 14.76
N ARG A 161 12.67 -3.16 15.00
CA ARG A 161 11.78 -3.76 16.00
C ARG A 161 10.48 -4.36 15.42
N THR A 162 10.27 -4.27 14.11
CA THR A 162 9.07 -4.79 13.47
C THR A 162 9.30 -6.20 12.91
N PHE A 163 8.21 -6.93 12.69
CA PHE A 163 8.29 -8.25 12.05
C PHE A 163 8.90 -8.19 10.64
N LEU A 164 8.67 -7.09 9.88
CA LEU A 164 9.23 -6.93 8.53
C LEU A 164 10.75 -6.88 8.52
N TYR A 165 11.36 -6.22 9.49
CA TYR A 165 12.82 -6.16 9.56
C TYR A 165 13.46 -7.53 9.77
N GLN A 166 12.71 -8.49 10.31
CA GLN A 166 13.19 -9.88 10.43
C GLN A 166 13.30 -10.60 9.07
N LEU A 167 12.70 -10.04 8.02
CA LEU A 167 12.86 -10.53 6.64
C LEU A 167 14.17 -10.06 6.00
N MET A 168 14.87 -9.09 6.60
CA MET A 168 16.16 -8.62 6.10
C MET A 168 17.23 -9.72 6.20
N PRO A 169 18.06 -9.89 5.16
CA PRO A 169 19.13 -10.88 5.19
C PRO A 169 20.16 -10.55 6.27
N ALA A 170 20.84 -11.56 6.81
CA ALA A 170 21.80 -11.38 7.91
C ALA A 170 22.84 -10.28 7.63
N PRO A 171 23.48 -10.22 6.44
CA PRO A 171 24.43 -9.13 6.13
C PRO A 171 23.83 -7.72 6.17
N ALA A 172 22.52 -7.57 5.88
CA ALA A 172 21.86 -6.27 5.98
C ALA A 172 21.52 -5.93 7.44
N ARG A 173 21.12 -6.92 8.25
CA ARG A 173 20.88 -6.75 9.69
C ARG A 173 22.17 -6.45 10.46
N ASP A 174 23.27 -7.11 10.11
CA ASP A 174 24.60 -6.89 10.72
C ASP A 174 25.12 -5.47 10.43
N ARG A 175 24.86 -4.97 9.22
CA ARG A 175 25.14 -3.57 8.83
C ARG A 175 24.14 -2.57 9.40
N GLN A 176 23.07 -3.03 10.03
CA GLN A 176 21.98 -2.19 10.54
C GLN A 176 21.37 -1.29 9.44
N VAL A 177 21.13 -1.85 8.24
CA VAL A 177 20.44 -1.15 7.16
C VAL A 177 19.11 -0.63 7.68
N ASP A 178 18.86 0.66 7.53
CA ASP A 178 17.63 1.28 8.01
C ASP A 178 16.43 0.76 7.19
N PHE A 179 15.32 0.44 7.86
CA PHE A 179 14.07 0.04 7.21
C PHE A 179 12.94 0.89 7.77
N LEU A 180 12.27 1.66 6.93
CA LEU A 180 11.12 2.46 7.33
C LEU A 180 9.88 1.94 6.63
N VAL A 181 8.75 1.94 7.32
CA VAL A 181 7.45 1.83 6.67
C VAL A 181 6.79 3.18 6.76
N ALA A 182 6.49 3.78 5.61
CA ALA A 182 5.80 5.05 5.45
C ALA A 182 4.43 4.80 4.82
N TYR A 183 3.42 5.59 5.18
CA TYR A 183 2.10 5.44 4.57
C TYR A 183 1.27 6.72 4.73
N PRO A 184 0.53 7.17 3.71
CA PRO A 184 0.43 6.57 2.37
C PRO A 184 1.54 7.01 1.40
N ASN A 185 2.39 7.96 1.80
CA ASN A 185 3.31 8.63 0.88
C ASN A 185 4.69 8.92 1.50
N VAL A 186 5.64 9.30 0.64
CA VAL A 186 6.93 9.91 0.99
C VAL A 186 7.06 11.22 0.23
N HIS A 187 7.49 12.29 0.91
CA HIS A 187 7.83 13.56 0.25
C HIS A 187 9.32 13.59 -0.09
N ILE A 188 9.67 14.12 -1.26
CA ILE A 188 11.06 14.43 -1.62
C ILE A 188 11.12 15.93 -1.92
N ARG A 189 12.02 16.64 -1.24
CA ARG A 189 12.26 18.08 -1.38
C ARG A 189 13.74 18.33 -1.63
N LEU A 190 14.11 18.37 -2.91
CA LEU A 190 15.49 18.67 -3.32
C LEU A 190 15.46 20.03 -4.03
N ASP A 191 16.18 20.99 -3.47
CA ASP A 191 16.21 22.39 -3.92
C ASP A 191 14.78 22.97 -4.04
N GLU A 192 14.38 23.43 -5.24
CA GLU A 192 13.04 23.95 -5.52
C GLU A 192 12.05 22.84 -5.94
N GLN A 193 12.52 21.62 -6.20
CA GLN A 193 11.66 20.51 -6.64
C GLN A 193 10.95 19.86 -5.45
N ARG A 194 9.67 19.56 -5.65
CA ARG A 194 8.82 18.84 -4.71
C ARG A 194 8.22 17.65 -5.43
N THR A 195 8.52 16.46 -4.95
CA THR A 195 8.00 15.21 -5.50
C THR A 195 7.25 14.47 -4.41
N LEU A 196 6.04 14.03 -4.72
CA LEU A 196 5.25 13.12 -3.90
C LEU A 196 5.44 11.72 -4.45
N VAL A 197 5.98 10.80 -3.65
CA VAL A 197 6.03 9.38 -3.98
C VAL A 197 4.89 8.69 -3.26
N THR A 198 4.04 8.02 -4.03
CA THR A 198 2.80 7.37 -3.57
C THR A 198 2.50 6.21 -4.50
N HIS A 199 1.82 5.18 -3.99
CA HIS A 199 1.25 4.12 -4.82
C HIS A 199 0.15 4.66 -5.74
N GLY A 200 -0.68 5.56 -5.21
CA GLY A 200 -1.75 6.18 -5.97
C GLY A 200 -3.15 5.69 -5.60
N HIS A 201 -3.31 4.61 -4.85
CA HIS A 201 -4.64 4.03 -4.58
C HIS A 201 -5.60 5.02 -3.91
N LEU A 202 -5.13 5.88 -3.00
CA LEU A 202 -5.96 6.95 -2.40
C LEU A 202 -6.41 8.05 -3.38
N PHE A 203 -5.99 7.98 -4.65
CA PHE A 203 -6.41 8.87 -5.74
C PHE A 203 -7.31 8.16 -6.77
N GLU A 204 -7.61 6.87 -6.57
CA GLU A 204 -8.47 6.08 -7.45
C GLU A 204 -9.88 5.91 -6.87
N ASP A 205 -10.88 6.05 -7.73
CA ASP A 205 -12.29 6.00 -7.32
C ASP A 205 -12.68 4.68 -6.65
N ALA A 206 -12.02 3.58 -7.04
CA ALA A 206 -12.25 2.27 -6.43
C ALA A 206 -11.93 2.28 -4.91
N TRP A 207 -10.87 2.98 -4.49
CA TRP A 207 -10.40 2.99 -3.10
C TRP A 207 -10.90 4.18 -2.31
N THR A 208 -11.40 5.22 -2.98
CA THR A 208 -12.04 6.37 -2.33
C THR A 208 -13.56 6.32 -2.34
N LEU A 209 -14.18 5.21 -2.79
CA LEU A 209 -15.63 5.11 -2.95
C LEU A 209 -16.43 5.61 -1.73
N PHE A 210 -16.02 5.21 -0.52
CA PHE A 210 -16.73 5.58 0.71
C PHE A 210 -16.51 7.03 1.10
N THR A 211 -15.27 7.51 1.02
CA THR A 211 -14.95 8.92 1.29
C THR A 211 -15.60 9.86 0.27
N ASP A 212 -15.70 9.43 -0.98
CA ASP A 212 -16.40 10.14 -2.05
C ASP A 212 -17.92 10.15 -1.92
N ALA A 213 -18.47 9.17 -1.20
CA ALA A 213 -19.90 9.10 -0.90
C ALA A 213 -20.29 9.99 0.29
N LEU A 214 -19.32 10.51 1.06
CA LEU A 214 -19.59 11.36 2.22
C LEU A 214 -20.19 12.70 1.78
N PRO A 215 -21.36 13.09 2.31
CA PRO A 215 -21.93 14.40 2.04
C PRO A 215 -21.00 15.52 2.53
N VAL A 216 -20.77 16.53 1.70
CA VAL A 216 -20.04 17.76 2.08
C VAL A 216 -20.63 18.41 3.34
N SER A 217 -21.95 18.27 3.53
CA SER A 217 -22.66 18.76 4.72
C SER A 217 -22.20 18.14 6.04
N LEU A 218 -21.45 17.03 6.02
CA LEU A 218 -20.82 16.43 7.20
C LEU A 218 -19.44 17.05 7.51
N GLY A 219 -19.01 18.07 6.78
CA GLY A 219 -17.69 18.69 6.95
C GLY A 219 -16.56 17.95 6.21
N ALA A 220 -16.88 16.97 5.37
CA ALA A 220 -15.92 16.14 4.62
C ALA A 220 -15.28 16.85 3.40
N ALA A 221 -15.32 18.18 3.32
CA ALA A 221 -14.82 18.94 2.18
C ALA A 221 -13.29 18.87 2.02
N THR A 222 -12.57 18.60 3.11
CA THR A 222 -11.11 18.43 3.10
C THR A 222 -10.75 17.38 4.15
N LEU A 223 -10.36 16.20 3.69
CA LEU A 223 -9.89 15.12 4.56
C LEU A 223 -8.36 15.11 4.60
N THR A 224 -7.80 14.91 5.78
CA THR A 224 -6.38 14.62 5.97
C THR A 224 -6.06 13.19 5.51
N TYR A 225 -4.80 12.88 5.20
CA TYR A 225 -4.39 11.51 4.88
C TYR A 225 -4.75 10.50 5.98
N LYS A 226 -4.72 10.94 7.23
CA LYS A 226 -5.15 10.12 8.37
C LYS A 226 -6.63 9.80 8.31
N GLU A 227 -7.47 10.79 8.02
CA GLU A 227 -8.92 10.58 7.88
C GLU A 227 -9.23 9.73 6.65
N LEU A 228 -8.54 9.96 5.53
CA LEU A 228 -8.67 9.12 4.33
C LEU A 228 -8.36 7.66 4.63
N GLU A 229 -7.24 7.41 5.31
CA GLU A 229 -6.89 6.08 5.76
C GLU A 229 -7.95 5.52 6.72
N GLN A 230 -8.34 6.26 7.77
CA GLN A 230 -9.37 5.82 8.73
C GLN A 230 -10.68 5.39 8.08
N PHE A 231 -11.14 6.09 7.05
CA PHE A 231 -12.38 5.78 6.37
C PHE A 231 -12.26 4.68 5.32
N ASN A 232 -11.19 4.68 4.52
CA ASN A 232 -11.05 3.75 3.40
C ASN A 232 -10.40 2.41 3.80
N SER A 233 -9.58 2.39 4.86
CA SER A 233 -8.83 1.21 5.32
C SER A 233 -9.67 -0.06 5.49
N PRO A 234 -10.87 -0.03 6.15
CA PRO A 234 -11.69 -1.23 6.27
C PRO A 234 -12.15 -1.79 4.92
N PHE A 235 -12.38 -0.93 3.94
CA PHE A 235 -12.78 -1.35 2.60
C PHE A 235 -11.61 -1.92 1.81
N THR A 236 -10.44 -1.27 1.89
CA THR A 236 -9.20 -1.78 1.28
C THR A 236 -8.87 -3.17 1.85
N GLU A 237 -8.89 -3.33 3.17
CA GLU A 237 -8.66 -4.63 3.83
C GLU A 237 -9.70 -5.67 3.44
N PHE A 238 -10.97 -5.29 3.35
CA PHE A 238 -12.02 -6.21 2.93
C PHE A 238 -11.80 -6.69 1.48
N GLY A 239 -11.63 -5.74 0.55
CA GLY A 239 -11.55 -5.99 -0.88
C GLY A 239 -10.33 -6.81 -1.29
N TRP A 240 -9.15 -6.44 -0.79
CA TRP A 240 -7.90 -7.03 -1.24
C TRP A 240 -7.37 -8.09 -0.31
N TYR A 241 -7.35 -7.83 0.99
CA TYR A 241 -6.76 -8.77 1.92
C TYR A 241 -7.71 -9.89 2.33
N HIS A 242 -8.95 -9.60 2.72
CA HIS A 242 -9.85 -10.61 3.26
C HIS A 242 -10.54 -11.44 2.17
N LEU A 243 -11.05 -10.78 1.12
CA LEU A 243 -11.68 -11.47 0.00
C LEU A 243 -10.66 -12.27 -0.83
N GLY A 244 -9.47 -11.71 -1.06
CA GLY A 244 -8.37 -12.42 -1.71
C GLY A 244 -7.93 -13.68 -0.95
N GLN A 245 -8.18 -13.74 0.35
CA GLN A 245 -7.79 -14.87 1.21
C GLN A 245 -8.97 -15.78 1.60
N ALA A 246 -10.11 -15.69 0.88
CA ALA A 246 -11.31 -16.49 1.12
C ALA A 246 -11.27 -17.91 0.50
N GLY A 247 -10.11 -18.35 -0.01
CA GLY A 247 -9.93 -19.68 -0.59
C GLY A 247 -10.63 -19.80 -1.94
N ALA A 248 -11.48 -20.81 -2.14
CA ALA A 248 -12.19 -21.02 -3.41
C ALA A 248 -13.08 -19.82 -3.83
N LEU A 249 -13.48 -18.97 -2.88
CA LEU A 249 -14.22 -17.75 -3.18
C LEU A 249 -13.32 -16.65 -3.79
N SER A 250 -12.02 -16.65 -3.48
CA SER A 250 -11.05 -15.71 -4.05
C SER A 250 -11.01 -15.81 -5.57
N GLU A 251 -10.96 -17.04 -6.13
CA GLU A 251 -10.92 -17.27 -7.58
C GLU A 251 -12.16 -16.70 -8.30
N ILE A 252 -13.33 -16.78 -7.66
CA ILE A 252 -14.58 -16.24 -8.21
C ILE A 252 -14.52 -14.70 -8.23
N LEU A 253 -14.01 -14.11 -7.15
CA LEU A 253 -13.91 -12.66 -6.99
C LEU A 253 -12.82 -12.07 -7.88
N GLU A 254 -11.69 -12.74 -8.03
CA GLU A 254 -10.65 -12.40 -9.00
C GLU A 254 -11.20 -12.35 -10.42
N ARG A 255 -12.01 -13.35 -10.80
CA ARG A 255 -12.66 -13.36 -12.12
C ARG A 255 -13.60 -12.15 -12.29
N ILE A 256 -14.46 -11.88 -11.30
CA ILE A 256 -15.37 -10.72 -11.30
C ILE A 256 -14.57 -9.41 -11.38
N TRP A 257 -13.47 -9.31 -10.65
CA TRP A 257 -12.65 -8.11 -10.60
C TRP A 257 -11.87 -7.88 -11.90
N ARG A 258 -11.28 -8.92 -12.50
CA ARG A 258 -10.66 -8.86 -13.84
C ARG A 258 -11.68 -8.43 -14.90
N GLU A 259 -12.90 -8.94 -14.80
CA GLU A 259 -14.01 -8.51 -15.65
C GLU A 259 -14.34 -7.01 -15.45
N PHE A 260 -14.41 -6.54 -14.20
CA PHE A 260 -14.66 -5.13 -13.87
C PHE A 260 -13.55 -4.19 -14.38
N GLN A 261 -12.29 -4.53 -14.15
CA GLN A 261 -11.13 -3.73 -14.58
C GLN A 261 -10.95 -3.69 -16.10
N SER A 262 -11.41 -4.72 -16.83
CA SER A 262 -11.29 -4.79 -18.29
C SER A 262 -12.09 -3.73 -19.06
N ARG A 263 -12.88 -2.89 -18.36
CA ARG A 263 -13.75 -1.84 -18.91
C ARG A 263 -14.43 -2.26 -20.22
N PRO A 264 -15.17 -3.37 -20.22
CA PRO A 264 -15.84 -3.77 -21.43
C PRO A 264 -16.88 -2.70 -21.76
N LYS A 265 -16.98 -2.30 -23.04
CA LYS A 265 -18.00 -1.34 -23.54
C LYS A 265 -19.44 -1.80 -23.24
N VAL A 266 -19.59 -3.06 -22.82
CA VAL A 266 -20.82 -3.72 -22.41
C VAL A 266 -20.49 -4.44 -21.11
N VAL A 267 -21.26 -4.18 -20.05
CA VAL A 267 -21.10 -4.89 -18.77
C VAL A 267 -21.24 -6.40 -19.03
N PRO A 268 -20.31 -7.26 -18.56
CA PRO A 268 -20.41 -8.69 -18.79
C PRO A 268 -21.69 -9.22 -18.15
N PRO A 269 -22.40 -10.18 -18.78
CA PRO A 269 -23.63 -10.75 -18.21
C PRO A 269 -23.45 -11.30 -16.79
N THR A 270 -22.25 -11.81 -16.48
CA THR A 270 -21.86 -12.27 -15.14
C THR A 270 -21.92 -11.15 -14.10
N LEU A 271 -21.41 -9.97 -14.44
CA LEU A 271 -21.35 -8.82 -13.54
C LEU A 271 -22.75 -8.21 -13.34
N GLU A 272 -23.56 -8.15 -14.40
CA GLU A 272 -24.98 -7.74 -14.30
C GLU A 272 -25.76 -8.67 -13.38
N GLN A 273 -25.60 -9.99 -13.56
CA GLN A 273 -26.29 -10.99 -12.74
C GLN A 273 -25.88 -10.89 -11.27
N VAL A 274 -24.58 -10.82 -10.97
CA VAL A 274 -24.09 -10.65 -9.60
C VAL A 274 -24.61 -9.36 -8.98
N THR A 275 -24.62 -8.27 -9.74
CA THR A 275 -25.12 -6.96 -9.27
C THR A 275 -26.60 -7.03 -8.93
N GLU A 276 -27.43 -7.64 -9.79
CA GLU A 276 -28.88 -7.81 -9.53
C GLU A 276 -29.14 -8.76 -8.35
N GLU A 277 -28.39 -9.85 -8.21
CA GLU A 277 -28.52 -10.79 -7.09
C GLU A 277 -28.14 -10.13 -5.76
N VAL A 278 -27.03 -9.39 -5.70
CA VAL A 278 -26.61 -8.64 -4.51
C VAL A 278 -27.61 -7.53 -4.19
N ALA A 279 -28.06 -6.77 -5.20
CA ALA A 279 -29.05 -5.73 -5.01
C ALA A 279 -30.38 -6.31 -4.47
N GLY A 280 -30.86 -7.43 -5.02
CA GLY A 280 -32.03 -8.14 -4.54
C GLY A 280 -31.87 -8.66 -3.10
N PHE A 281 -30.71 -9.23 -2.77
CA PHE A 281 -30.42 -9.70 -1.42
C PHE A 281 -30.40 -8.58 -0.38
N VAL A 282 -29.77 -7.44 -0.73
CA VAL A 282 -29.75 -6.24 0.12
C VAL A 282 -31.16 -5.69 0.28
N ASP A 283 -31.94 -5.69 -0.81
CA ASP A 283 -33.31 -5.21 -0.84
C ASP A 283 -34.25 -6.00 0.08
N GLU A 284 -34.13 -7.33 0.08
CA GLU A 284 -34.90 -8.22 0.95
C GLU A 284 -34.55 -8.07 2.43
N ARG A 285 -33.31 -7.68 2.76
CA ARG A 285 -32.82 -7.64 4.15
C ARG A 285 -32.87 -6.28 4.82
N LEU A 286 -32.76 -5.19 4.06
CA LEU A 286 -32.67 -3.84 4.62
C LEU A 286 -34.00 -3.06 4.59
N ASP A 287 -35.08 -3.71 4.15
CA ASP A 287 -36.46 -3.19 4.14
C ASP A 287 -36.56 -1.75 3.59
N PHE A 288 -35.77 -1.48 2.55
CA PHE A 288 -35.68 -0.13 1.98
C PHE A 288 -37.03 0.28 1.38
N THR A 289 -37.41 1.53 1.59
CA THR A 289 -38.53 2.13 0.87
C THR A 289 -38.22 2.22 -0.63
N PRO A 290 -39.22 2.17 -1.54
CA PRO A 290 -38.98 2.31 -2.98
C PRO A 290 -38.17 3.55 -3.39
N ALA A 291 -38.28 4.64 -2.62
CA ALA A 291 -37.48 5.85 -2.81
C ALA A 291 -35.99 5.63 -2.46
N GLN A 292 -35.70 4.93 -1.36
CA GLN A 292 -34.33 4.57 -0.98
C GLN A 292 -33.70 3.62 -2.00
N LYS A 293 -34.47 2.65 -2.52
CA LYS A 293 -34.02 1.73 -3.59
C LYS A 293 -33.63 2.48 -4.87
N THR A 294 -34.45 3.44 -5.28
CA THR A 294 -34.19 4.26 -6.46
C THR A 294 -32.96 5.15 -6.26
N GLY A 295 -32.79 5.70 -5.06
CA GLY A 295 -31.59 6.47 -4.69
C GLY A 295 -30.32 5.63 -4.71
N LEU A 296 -30.36 4.42 -4.16
CA LEU A 296 -29.23 3.50 -4.11
C LEU A 296 -28.82 3.03 -5.52
N ARG A 297 -29.78 2.62 -6.35
CA ARG A 297 -29.52 2.23 -7.75
C ARG A 297 -28.90 3.37 -8.55
N ARG A 298 -29.42 4.60 -8.38
CA ARG A 298 -28.88 5.78 -9.05
C ARG A 298 -27.47 6.12 -8.57
N PHE A 299 -27.18 5.94 -7.28
CA PHE A 299 -25.85 6.13 -6.72
C PHE A 299 -24.83 5.18 -7.37
N PHE A 300 -25.13 3.88 -7.44
CA PHE A 300 -24.24 2.90 -8.09
C PHE A 300 -24.09 3.16 -9.60
N ALA A 301 -25.19 3.38 -10.32
CA ALA A 301 -25.15 3.63 -11.77
C ALA A 301 -24.31 4.88 -12.13
N ASN A 302 -24.50 5.99 -11.41
CA ASN A 302 -23.75 7.22 -11.66
C ASN A 302 -22.25 7.09 -11.36
N ARG A 303 -21.84 6.16 -10.49
CA ARG A 303 -20.44 5.94 -10.14
C ARG A 303 -19.73 4.94 -11.05
N VAL A 304 -20.46 4.00 -11.64
CA VAL A 304 -19.93 3.14 -12.71
C VAL A 304 -19.65 3.93 -13.99
N GLU A 305 -20.39 5.04 -14.22
CA GLU A 305 -20.29 5.85 -15.44
C GLU A 305 -19.43 7.14 -15.30
N ALA A 306 -18.92 7.47 -14.11
CA ALA A 306 -18.17 8.71 -13.90
C ALA A 306 -16.74 8.64 -14.49
N PRO A 307 -16.26 9.70 -15.18
CA PRO A 307 -14.86 9.78 -15.60
C PRO A 307 -13.93 9.99 -14.39
N PHE A 308 -12.72 9.43 -14.48
CA PHE A 308 -11.67 9.58 -13.46
C PHE A 308 -11.36 11.05 -13.18
N LYS A 309 -11.14 11.38 -11.91
CA LYS A 309 -10.82 12.74 -11.44
C LYS A 309 -9.54 13.29 -12.08
N GLU A 310 -9.61 14.51 -12.60
CA GLU A 310 -8.43 15.30 -12.96
C GLU A 310 -7.91 16.05 -11.73
N TRP A 311 -6.64 15.85 -11.38
CA TRP A 311 -6.04 16.42 -10.17
C TRP A 311 -5.08 17.57 -10.51
N SER A 312 -5.21 18.70 -9.81
CA SER A 312 -4.22 19.78 -9.82
C SER A 312 -3.87 20.22 -8.40
N SER A 313 -2.57 20.21 -8.09
CA SER A 313 -1.88 20.80 -6.92
C SER A 313 -1.84 20.04 -5.59
N ASP A 314 -0.82 20.40 -4.79
CA ASP A 314 -0.34 19.86 -3.50
C ASP A 314 -1.34 19.91 -2.32
N ARG A 315 -2.65 20.00 -2.61
CA ARG A 315 -3.75 19.89 -1.67
C ARG A 315 -4.83 19.02 -2.32
N ILE A 316 -5.18 17.91 -1.69
CA ILE A 316 -6.38 17.15 -2.06
C ILE A 316 -7.59 18.02 -1.68
N VAL A 317 -8.05 18.83 -2.63
CA VAL A 317 -9.32 19.55 -2.53
C VAL A 317 -10.37 18.63 -3.16
N TYR A 318 -11.27 18.09 -2.32
CA TYR A 318 -12.43 17.37 -2.81
C TYR A 318 -13.37 18.37 -3.48
N LEU A 319 -13.38 18.40 -4.80
CA LEU A 319 -14.45 19.02 -5.57
C LEU A 319 -15.48 17.92 -5.87
N CYS A 320 -16.65 18.03 -5.24
CA CYS A 320 -17.82 17.21 -5.56
C CYS A 320 -18.40 17.56 -6.93
#